data_AF-A0A1Q5D8I9-F1
#
_entry.id   AF-A0A1Q5D8I9-F1
#
_cell.length_a   1.000
_cell.length_b   1.000
_cell.length_c   1.000
_cell.angle_alpha   90.00
_cell.angle_beta   90.00
_cell.angle_gamma   90.00
#
_symmetry.space_group_name_H-M   'P 1'
#
loop_
_entity.id
_entity.type
_entity.pdbx_description
1 polymer ?
#
loop_
_entity_poly.entity_id
_entity_poly.type
_entity_poly.pdbx_seq_one_letter_code
_entity_poly.pdbx_strand_id
1 'polypeptide(L)'
;MGLIYSYDIYLRPRNVAKVLAHLAELAPPARRVPPLELTLPGGDRLVLPFTSHFKSEPVDCSTSSTLELDTSIMFDVDDALRAYAETGGPEPEADGRLQVGYIYATIRFESFLHPGYASVRCWAATSGMSRMFARSTNVRKVFTDLAAASGGVCCLFDTGDGGPVHVCWFNGETTQETVPGPRFPDRPALVASWSDPGG
;
A
#
# COMPACT_ATOMS: atom_id res chain seq x y z
N MET A 1 -4.13 22.46 5.86
CA MET A 1 -3.23 21.39 5.40
C MET A 1 -4.07 20.22 4.92
N GLY A 2 -3.67 19.54 3.86
CA GLY A 2 -4.38 18.35 3.35
C GLY A 2 -4.07 17.12 4.20
N LEU A 3 -5.05 16.22 4.32
CA LEU A 3 -4.85 14.90 4.93
C LEU A 3 -4.06 14.00 3.97
N ILE A 4 -3.11 13.23 4.51
CA ILE A 4 -2.24 12.31 3.76
C ILE A 4 -2.28 10.94 4.45
N TYR A 5 -3.43 10.28 4.37
CA TYR A 5 -3.60 8.98 5.03
C TYR A 5 -3.00 7.88 4.16
N SER A 6 -2.47 6.85 4.82
CA SER A 6 -1.72 5.80 4.14
C SER A 6 -1.95 4.42 4.75
N TYR A 7 -1.81 3.40 3.90
CA TYR A 7 -1.62 2.02 4.32
C TYR A 7 -0.16 1.63 4.08
N ASP A 8 0.54 1.21 5.13
CA ASP A 8 1.94 0.81 5.10
C ASP A 8 2.06 -0.70 5.33
N ILE A 9 2.55 -1.43 4.32
CA ILE A 9 2.80 -2.87 4.40
C ILE A 9 4.28 -3.11 4.63
N TYR A 10 4.61 -3.87 5.67
CA TYR A 10 5.98 -4.28 5.98
C TYR A 10 6.15 -5.76 5.65
N LEU A 11 7.19 -6.08 4.88
CA LEU A 11 7.47 -7.42 4.36
C LEU A 11 8.97 -7.66 4.22
N ARG A 12 9.39 -8.91 4.08
CA ARG A 12 10.81 -9.24 3.83
C ARG A 12 11.24 -8.71 2.46
N PRO A 13 12.47 -8.19 2.27
CA PRO A 13 12.90 -7.63 0.98
C PRO A 13 12.72 -8.59 -0.21
N ARG A 14 12.93 -9.90 -0.01
CA ARG A 14 12.69 -10.96 -1.01
C ARG A 14 11.25 -11.04 -1.53
N ASN A 15 10.28 -10.48 -0.81
CA ASN A 15 8.87 -10.48 -1.18
C ASN A 15 8.44 -9.19 -1.92
N VAL A 16 9.37 -8.24 -2.18
CA VAL A 16 9.03 -6.98 -2.87
C VAL A 16 8.52 -7.25 -4.30
N ALA A 17 9.14 -8.18 -5.03
CA ALA A 17 8.64 -8.56 -6.34
C ALA A 17 7.20 -9.11 -6.28
N LYS A 18 6.91 -9.92 -5.24
CA LYS A 18 5.61 -10.54 -5.02
C LYS A 18 4.52 -9.51 -4.72
N VAL A 19 4.77 -8.56 -3.82
CA VAL A 19 3.78 -7.51 -3.50
C VAL A 19 3.51 -6.60 -4.69
N LEU A 20 4.52 -6.29 -5.51
CA LEU A 20 4.34 -5.49 -6.72
C LEU A 20 3.51 -6.22 -7.77
N ALA A 21 3.70 -7.53 -7.92
CA ALA A 21 2.88 -8.35 -8.80
C ALA A 21 1.41 -8.39 -8.33
N HIS A 22 1.15 -8.62 -7.04
CA HIS A 22 -0.21 -8.58 -6.50
C HIS A 22 -0.84 -7.18 -6.57
N LEU A 23 -0.04 -6.12 -6.40
CA LEU A 23 -0.53 -4.76 -6.59
C LEU A 23 -0.95 -4.53 -8.05
N ALA A 24 -0.18 -5.04 -9.02
CA ALA A 24 -0.50 -4.96 -10.44
C ALA A 24 -1.79 -5.72 -10.81
N GLU A 25 -2.11 -6.82 -10.14
CA GLU A 25 -3.38 -7.55 -10.30
C GLU A 25 -4.60 -6.72 -9.88
N LEU A 26 -4.41 -5.74 -8.99
CA LEU A 26 -5.46 -4.83 -8.53
C LEU A 26 -5.63 -3.60 -9.44
N ALA A 27 -4.81 -3.45 -10.47
CA ALA A 27 -4.87 -2.30 -11.37
C ALA A 27 -6.11 -2.35 -12.29
N PRO A 28 -6.60 -1.19 -12.76
CA PRO A 28 -7.65 -1.13 -13.77
C PRO A 28 -7.27 -1.88 -15.05
N PRO A 29 -8.21 -2.60 -15.68
CA PRO A 29 -7.93 -3.41 -16.86
C PRO A 29 -7.63 -2.55 -18.10
N ALA A 30 -8.25 -1.37 -18.19
CA ALA A 30 -8.05 -0.43 -19.30
C ALA A 30 -6.72 0.33 -19.14
N ARG A 31 -5.68 -0.12 -19.85
CA ARG A 31 -4.38 0.56 -19.86
C ARG A 31 -4.48 1.88 -20.63
N ARG A 32 -4.41 2.99 -19.90
CA ARG A 32 -4.32 4.35 -20.48
C ARG A 32 -2.88 4.82 -20.72
N VAL A 33 -1.90 4.09 -20.20
CA VAL A 33 -0.48 4.39 -20.27
C VAL A 33 0.34 3.15 -20.67
N PRO A 34 1.49 3.30 -21.33
CA PRO A 34 2.42 2.20 -21.54
C PRO A 34 2.86 1.60 -20.19
N PRO A 35 3.10 0.28 -20.13
CA PRO A 35 3.55 -0.35 -18.89
C PRO A 35 4.97 0.11 -18.53
N LEU A 36 5.26 0.16 -17.22
CA LEU A 36 6.55 0.48 -16.67
C LEU A 36 7.42 -0.77 -16.56
N GLU A 37 8.57 -0.78 -17.21
CA GLU A 37 9.60 -1.78 -16.99
C GLU A 37 10.42 -1.43 -15.74
N LEU A 38 10.58 -2.39 -14.83
CA LEU A 38 11.25 -2.19 -13.55
C LEU A 38 12.33 -3.25 -13.36
N THR A 39 13.54 -2.84 -12.97
CA THR A 39 14.59 -3.74 -12.46
C THR A 39 14.73 -3.55 -10.95
N LEU A 40 14.56 -4.60 -10.16
CA LEU A 40 14.65 -4.57 -8.71
C LEU A 40 16.09 -4.77 -8.19
N PRO A 41 16.37 -4.42 -6.92
CA PRO A 41 17.57 -4.90 -6.24
C PRO A 41 17.64 -6.42 -6.32
N GLY A 42 18.77 -6.96 -6.80
CA GLY A 42 18.93 -8.40 -7.07
C GLY A 42 18.72 -8.80 -8.54
N GLY A 43 18.23 -7.88 -9.39
CA GLY A 43 18.17 -8.06 -10.85
C GLY A 43 16.86 -8.60 -11.39
N ASP A 44 15.88 -8.90 -10.53
CA ASP A 44 14.53 -9.29 -10.96
C ASP A 44 13.90 -8.19 -11.81
N ARG A 45 13.20 -8.59 -12.88
CA ARG A 45 12.53 -7.66 -13.79
C ARG A 45 11.02 -7.84 -13.74
N LEU A 46 10.31 -6.72 -13.65
CA LEU A 46 8.85 -6.65 -13.63
C LEU A 46 8.33 -5.69 -14.69
N VAL A 47 7.10 -5.93 -15.13
CA VAL A 47 6.36 -5.04 -16.01
C VAL A 47 5.07 -4.66 -15.30
N LEU A 48 4.93 -3.40 -14.92
CA LEU A 48 3.83 -2.91 -14.09
C LEU A 48 2.85 -2.04 -14.89
N PRO A 49 1.55 -2.09 -14.62
CA PRO A 49 0.54 -1.23 -15.25
C PRO A 49 0.48 0.18 -14.62
N PHE A 50 1.61 0.68 -14.14
CA PHE A 50 1.74 1.92 -13.37
C PHE A 50 2.72 2.87 -14.04
N THR A 51 2.84 4.08 -13.51
CA THR A 51 3.91 5.02 -13.86
C THR A 51 4.81 5.27 -12.67
N SER A 52 5.98 5.85 -12.93
CA SER A 52 6.83 6.47 -11.92
C SER A 52 7.01 7.94 -12.29
N HIS A 53 6.68 8.85 -11.36
CA HIS A 53 6.67 10.29 -11.62
C HIS A 53 5.87 10.68 -12.88
N PHE A 54 4.75 10.02 -13.11
CA PHE A 54 3.85 10.14 -14.25
C PHE A 54 4.47 9.77 -15.60
N LYS A 55 5.53 8.95 -15.60
CA LYS A 55 6.17 8.46 -16.81
C LYS A 55 6.32 6.94 -16.82
N SER A 56 6.56 6.41 -18.02
CA SER A 56 6.69 4.96 -18.28
C SER A 56 8.09 4.58 -18.77
N GLU A 57 9.10 5.45 -18.67
CA GLU A 57 10.47 5.02 -18.99
C GLU A 57 10.94 3.93 -18.01
N PRO A 58 11.76 2.97 -18.46
CA PRO A 58 12.27 1.93 -17.58
C PRO A 58 12.95 2.50 -16.33
N VAL A 59 12.63 1.93 -15.17
CA VAL A 59 13.22 2.30 -13.88
C VAL A 59 14.16 1.19 -13.41
N ASP A 60 15.41 1.56 -13.14
CA ASP A 60 16.41 0.66 -12.57
C ASP A 60 16.62 0.99 -11.08
N CYS A 61 16.16 0.08 -10.22
CA CYS A 61 16.34 0.17 -8.77
C CYS A 61 17.51 -0.67 -8.25
N SER A 62 18.38 -1.22 -9.11
CA SER A 62 19.51 -2.07 -8.69
C SER A 62 20.42 -1.44 -7.65
N THR A 63 20.56 -0.11 -7.66
CA THR A 63 21.35 0.68 -6.69
C THR A 63 20.50 1.67 -5.88
N SER A 64 19.19 1.71 -6.12
CA SER A 64 18.29 2.64 -5.42
C SER A 64 17.83 2.06 -4.08
N SER A 65 17.63 2.93 -3.09
CA SER A 65 16.99 2.56 -1.83
C SER A 65 15.46 2.63 -1.89
N THR A 66 14.90 3.30 -2.91
CA THR A 66 13.47 3.56 -3.04
C THR A 66 12.94 3.45 -4.47
N LEU A 67 11.65 3.19 -4.57
CA LEU A 67 10.86 3.26 -5.81
C LEU A 67 9.56 4.02 -5.51
N GLU A 68 9.19 4.93 -6.40
CA GLU A 68 7.93 5.67 -6.34
C GLU A 68 7.06 5.33 -7.55
N LEU A 69 5.80 5.02 -7.30
CA LEU A 69 4.82 4.68 -8.33
C LEU A 69 3.58 5.54 -8.17
N ASP A 70 3.02 5.98 -9.29
CA ASP A 70 1.68 6.54 -9.38
C ASP A 70 0.75 5.44 -9.90
N THR A 71 -0.20 5.05 -9.06
CA THR A 71 -1.04 3.88 -9.31
C THR A 71 -2.53 4.25 -9.31
N SER A 72 -3.33 3.35 -9.84
CA SER A 72 -4.77 3.29 -9.62
C SER A 72 -5.11 1.86 -9.21
N ILE A 73 -6.06 1.71 -8.31
CA ILE A 73 -6.47 0.41 -7.75
C ILE A 73 -7.99 0.28 -7.89
N MET A 74 -8.44 -0.91 -8.26
CA MET A 74 -9.85 -1.26 -8.35
C MET A 74 -10.36 -1.80 -7.01
N PHE A 75 -11.38 -1.16 -6.45
CA PHE A 75 -12.00 -1.57 -5.18
C PHE A 75 -13.45 -1.97 -5.38
N ASP A 76 -13.90 -3.00 -4.68
CA ASP A 76 -15.33 -3.30 -4.57
C ASP A 76 -16.03 -2.19 -3.80
N VAL A 77 -17.18 -1.69 -4.28
CA VAL A 77 -17.85 -0.54 -3.69
C VAL A 77 -18.48 -0.90 -2.34
N ASP A 78 -18.12 -0.15 -1.30
CA ASP A 78 -18.85 -0.04 -0.03
C ASP A 78 -19.45 1.37 0.14
N ASP A 79 -20.11 1.63 1.27
CA ASP A 79 -20.76 2.92 1.51
C ASP A 79 -19.78 4.11 1.52
N ALA A 80 -18.53 3.90 1.95
CA ALA A 80 -17.52 4.96 1.96
C ALA A 80 -17.01 5.27 0.54
N LEU A 81 -16.83 4.24 -0.29
CA LEU A 81 -16.50 4.39 -1.71
C LEU A 81 -17.65 5.01 -2.50
N ARG A 82 -18.91 4.65 -2.19
CA ARG A 82 -20.10 5.25 -2.80
C ARG A 82 -20.20 6.74 -2.45
N ALA A 83 -20.07 7.09 -1.16
CA ALA A 83 -20.08 8.49 -0.73
C ALA A 83 -18.93 9.28 -1.36
N TYR A 84 -17.76 8.67 -1.53
CA TYR A 84 -16.64 9.31 -2.23
C TYR A 84 -16.98 9.61 -3.69
N ALA A 85 -17.58 8.65 -4.41
CA ALA A 85 -18.04 8.85 -5.79
C ALA A 85 -19.08 9.99 -5.90
N GLU A 86 -20.07 10.03 -5.02
CA GLU A 86 -21.12 11.06 -4.99
C GLU A 86 -20.57 12.49 -4.78
N THR A 87 -19.44 12.62 -4.08
CA THR A 87 -18.79 13.93 -3.84
C THR A 87 -17.87 14.41 -4.98
N GLY A 88 -17.95 13.78 -6.15
CA GLY A 88 -17.13 14.10 -7.31
C GLY A 88 -15.92 13.17 -7.49
N GLY A 89 -15.94 12.00 -6.86
CA GLY A 89 -15.05 10.91 -7.22
C GLY A 89 -15.42 10.29 -8.59
N PRO A 90 -14.63 9.34 -9.09
CA PRO A 90 -14.99 8.57 -10.28
C PRO A 90 -16.32 7.82 -10.05
N GLU A 91 -17.02 7.49 -11.13
CA GLU A 91 -18.18 6.61 -11.06
C GLU A 91 -17.73 5.14 -11.03
N PRO A 92 -18.49 4.24 -10.37
CA PRO A 92 -18.24 2.81 -10.47
C PRO A 92 -18.31 2.32 -11.92
N GLU A 93 -17.45 1.38 -12.27
CA GLU A 93 -17.48 0.67 -13.55
C GLU A 93 -18.68 -0.30 -13.61
N ALA A 94 -18.95 -0.83 -14.81
CA ALA A 94 -20.09 -1.72 -15.05
C ALA A 94 -20.04 -3.03 -14.24
N ASP A 95 -18.87 -3.42 -13.74
CA ASP A 95 -18.67 -4.57 -12.86
C ASP A 95 -18.93 -4.25 -11.38
N GLY A 96 -19.34 -3.01 -11.06
CA GLY A 96 -19.63 -2.55 -9.71
C GLY A 96 -18.39 -2.19 -8.88
N ARG A 97 -17.20 -2.15 -9.50
CA ARG A 97 -15.95 -1.75 -8.86
C ARG A 97 -15.62 -0.30 -9.16
N LEU A 98 -14.91 0.34 -8.25
CA LEU A 98 -14.48 1.72 -8.37
C LEU A 98 -12.97 1.78 -8.61
N GLN A 99 -12.56 2.39 -9.73
CA GLN A 99 -11.17 2.78 -9.93
C GLN A 99 -10.85 3.97 -9.02
N VAL A 100 -9.92 3.81 -8.08
CA VAL A 100 -9.41 4.92 -7.26
C VAL A 100 -7.96 5.21 -7.61
N GLY A 101 -7.69 6.45 -8.00
CA GLY A 101 -6.35 6.95 -8.31
C GLY A 101 -6.33 8.49 -8.43
N TYR A 102 -5.16 9.12 -8.37
CA TYR A 102 -3.86 8.52 -8.12
C TYR A 102 -3.69 8.10 -6.66
N ILE A 103 -3.20 6.87 -6.46
CA ILE A 103 -2.66 6.38 -5.19
C ILE A 103 -1.15 6.31 -5.39
N TYR A 104 -0.42 7.05 -4.57
CA TYR A 104 1.03 7.05 -4.63
C TYR A 104 1.57 5.89 -3.80
N ALA A 105 2.38 5.03 -4.40
CA ALA A 105 3.06 3.95 -3.72
C ALA A 105 4.56 4.27 -3.59
N THR A 106 5.05 4.36 -2.36
CA THR A 106 6.48 4.50 -2.07
C THR A 106 7.00 3.19 -1.49
N ILE A 107 7.91 2.55 -2.21
CA ILE A 107 8.60 1.35 -1.76
C ILE A 107 9.96 1.77 -1.23
N ARG A 108 10.28 1.34 -0.01
CA ARG A 108 11.64 1.38 0.53
C ARG A 108 12.13 -0.05 0.63
N PHE A 109 13.24 -0.36 -0.03
CA PHE A 109 13.82 -1.71 0.02
C PHE A 109 14.41 -2.02 1.40
N GLU A 110 14.77 -0.98 2.15
CA GLU A 110 15.08 -1.01 3.58
C GLU A 110 14.16 -0.03 4.32
N SER A 111 13.38 -0.55 5.27
CA SER A 111 12.45 0.22 6.07
C SER A 111 13.16 1.00 7.17
N PHE A 112 12.68 2.22 7.43
CA PHE A 112 13.14 3.02 8.57
C PHE A 112 12.77 2.41 9.93
N LEU A 113 11.71 1.59 10.00
CA LEU A 113 11.32 0.95 11.25
C LEU A 113 12.23 -0.24 11.58
N HIS A 114 12.66 -0.99 10.56
CA HIS A 114 13.55 -2.13 10.72
C HIS A 114 14.27 -2.45 9.40
N PRO A 115 15.62 -2.39 9.35
CA PRO A 115 16.37 -2.55 8.10
C PRO A 115 16.23 -3.94 7.45
N GLY A 116 15.93 -4.97 8.25
CA GLY A 116 15.63 -6.32 7.74
C GLY A 116 14.28 -6.50 7.03
N TYR A 117 13.54 -5.41 6.80
CA TYR A 117 12.24 -5.39 6.13
C TYR A 117 12.19 -4.28 5.08
N ALA A 118 11.43 -4.49 4.02
CA ALA A 118 10.98 -3.47 3.09
C ALA A 118 9.64 -2.89 3.56
N SER A 119 9.33 -1.67 3.13
CA SER A 119 8.02 -1.04 3.35
C SER A 119 7.39 -0.62 2.03
N VAL A 120 6.11 -0.91 1.85
CA VAL A 120 5.28 -0.42 0.74
C VAL A 120 4.21 0.50 1.34
N ARG A 121 4.36 1.80 1.13
CA ARG A 121 3.42 2.82 1.59
C ARG A 121 2.52 3.26 0.45
N CYS A 122 1.22 3.03 0.57
CA CYS A 122 0.22 3.49 -0.38
C CYS A 122 -0.57 4.66 0.24
N TRP A 123 -0.42 5.87 -0.29
CA TRP A 123 -1.02 7.07 0.29
C TRP A 123 -1.97 7.81 -0.64
N ALA A 124 -2.99 8.39 -0.03
CA ALA A 124 -4.08 9.09 -0.72
C ALA A 124 -3.63 10.47 -1.22
N ALA A 125 -3.87 10.77 -2.50
CA ALA A 125 -3.50 12.03 -3.12
C ALA A 125 -4.31 13.25 -2.65
N THR A 126 -5.50 13.02 -2.05
CA THR A 126 -6.40 14.10 -1.63
C THR A 126 -6.98 13.86 -0.24
N SER A 127 -7.52 14.92 0.37
CA SER A 127 -8.22 14.80 1.65
C SER A 127 -9.54 14.03 1.54
N GLY A 128 -10.20 14.04 0.37
CA GLY A 128 -11.37 13.20 0.11
C GLY A 128 -11.00 11.71 0.13
N MET A 129 -9.95 11.35 -0.62
CA MET A 129 -9.41 9.98 -0.63
C MET A 129 -8.93 9.54 0.75
N SER A 130 -8.26 10.42 1.50
CA SER A 130 -7.81 10.12 2.86
C SER A 130 -8.99 9.73 3.77
N ARG A 131 -10.07 10.54 3.77
CA ARG A 131 -11.27 10.21 4.56
C ARG A 131 -11.93 8.92 4.09
N MET A 132 -11.90 8.64 2.80
CA MET A 132 -12.40 7.39 2.23
C MET A 132 -11.54 6.18 2.69
N PHE A 133 -10.21 6.28 2.65
CA PHE A 133 -9.29 5.25 3.14
C PHE A 133 -9.53 4.90 4.62
N ALA A 134 -9.84 5.89 5.44
CA ALA A 134 -10.13 5.69 6.86
C ALA A 134 -11.45 4.94 7.12
N ARG A 135 -12.46 5.16 6.26
CA ARG A 135 -13.84 4.71 6.47
C ARG A 135 -14.18 3.42 5.73
N SER A 136 -13.57 3.17 4.58
CA SER A 136 -13.89 2.04 3.71
C SER A 136 -13.33 0.73 4.29
N THR A 137 -14.21 -0.23 4.55
CA THR A 137 -13.85 -1.58 4.95
C THR A 137 -13.23 -2.34 3.77
N ASN A 138 -13.69 -2.08 2.54
CA ASN A 138 -13.16 -2.73 1.35
C ASN A 138 -11.77 -2.24 0.98
N VAL A 139 -11.48 -0.94 1.14
CA VAL A 139 -10.10 -0.43 0.99
C VAL A 139 -9.19 -1.06 2.03
N ARG A 140 -9.59 -1.10 3.30
CA ARG A 140 -8.81 -1.77 4.34
C ARG A 140 -8.55 -3.22 3.97
N LYS A 141 -9.59 -3.95 3.57
CA LYS A 141 -9.52 -5.36 3.17
C LYS A 141 -8.51 -5.58 2.05
N VAL A 142 -8.54 -4.75 1.00
CA VAL A 142 -7.58 -4.86 -0.12
C VAL A 142 -6.14 -4.76 0.37
N PHE A 143 -5.81 -3.81 1.25
CA PHE A 143 -4.44 -3.67 1.76
C PHE A 143 -4.05 -4.76 2.75
N THR A 144 -4.98 -5.25 3.59
CA THR A 144 -4.70 -6.39 4.48
C THR A 144 -4.55 -7.70 3.70
N ASP A 145 -5.34 -7.92 2.66
CA ASP A 145 -5.24 -9.07 1.77
C ASP A 145 -3.93 -9.02 0.97
N LEU A 146 -3.55 -7.83 0.46
CA LEU A 146 -2.27 -7.62 -0.20
C LEU A 146 -1.11 -7.95 0.73
N ALA A 147 -1.18 -7.54 2.00
CA ALA A 147 -0.18 -7.88 3.01
C ALA A 147 -0.11 -9.40 3.22
N ALA A 148 -1.25 -10.06 3.43
CA ALA A 148 -1.32 -11.50 3.65
C ALA A 148 -0.79 -12.30 2.44
N ALA A 149 -1.27 -12.01 1.24
CA ALA A 149 -0.88 -12.68 0.01
C ALA A 149 0.62 -12.53 -0.29
N SER A 150 1.19 -11.37 0.06
CA SER A 150 2.59 -11.05 -0.23
C SER A 150 3.58 -11.53 0.84
N GLY A 151 3.12 -12.17 1.91
CA GLY A 151 3.98 -12.54 3.03
C GLY A 151 4.50 -11.31 3.80
N GLY A 152 3.62 -10.33 3.98
CA GLY A 152 3.83 -9.23 4.93
C GLY A 152 3.83 -9.73 6.37
N VAL A 153 4.41 -8.95 7.26
CA VAL A 153 4.37 -9.17 8.72
C VAL A 153 3.42 -8.21 9.41
N CYS A 154 3.17 -7.06 8.79
CA CYS A 154 2.32 -6.01 9.35
C CYS A 154 1.71 -5.14 8.24
N CYS A 155 0.45 -4.74 8.40
CA CYS A 155 -0.19 -3.67 7.64
C CYS A 155 -0.70 -2.60 8.62
N LEU A 156 -0.20 -1.39 8.45
CA LEU A 156 -0.53 -0.24 9.29
C LEU A 156 -1.38 0.76 8.53
N PHE A 157 -2.25 1.47 9.23
CA PHE A 157 -2.92 2.66 8.74
C PHE A 157 -2.47 3.89 9.53
N ASP A 158 -1.85 4.84 8.85
CA ASP A 158 -1.24 6.06 9.43
C ASP A 158 -1.90 7.31 8.83
N THR A 159 -2.33 8.23 9.69
CA THR A 159 -2.97 9.51 9.34
C THR A 159 -1.98 10.62 8.99
N GLY A 160 -0.67 10.39 9.20
CA GLY A 160 0.41 11.29 8.82
C GLY A 160 0.55 12.55 9.69
N ASP A 161 -0.24 12.66 10.76
CA ASP A 161 -0.27 13.79 11.70
C ASP A 161 0.43 13.50 13.04
N GLY A 162 1.08 12.34 13.15
CA GLY A 162 1.73 11.88 14.38
C GLY A 162 0.75 11.32 15.41
N GLY A 163 -0.53 11.17 15.05
CA GLY A 163 -1.52 10.47 15.87
C GLY A 163 -1.26 8.95 15.99
N PRO A 164 -2.13 8.25 16.73
CA PRO A 164 -2.05 6.79 16.85
C PRO A 164 -2.11 6.11 15.49
N VAL A 165 -1.22 5.14 15.27
CA VAL A 165 -1.22 4.29 14.08
C VAL A 165 -2.11 3.09 14.34
N HIS A 166 -2.98 2.73 13.40
CA HIS A 166 -3.79 1.53 13.51
C HIS A 166 -3.05 0.32 12.94
N VAL A 167 -3.01 -0.77 13.68
CA VAL A 167 -2.52 -2.07 13.17
C VAL A 167 -3.72 -2.78 12.55
N CYS A 168 -3.81 -2.78 11.22
CA CYS A 168 -4.93 -3.38 10.49
C CYS A 168 -4.74 -4.88 10.29
N TRP A 169 -3.51 -5.33 10.17
CA TRP A 169 -3.17 -6.75 10.02
C TRP A 169 -1.79 -7.02 10.62
N PHE A 170 -1.64 -8.16 11.30
CA PHE A 170 -0.41 -8.55 11.98
C PHE A 170 -0.27 -10.08 12.00
N ASN A 171 0.84 -10.60 11.48
CA ASN A 171 1.20 -12.03 11.51
C ASN A 171 0.05 -13.01 11.21
N GLY A 172 -0.71 -12.77 10.13
CA GLY A 172 -1.79 -13.67 9.69
C GLY A 172 -3.19 -13.26 10.12
N GLU A 173 -3.31 -12.31 11.04
CA GLU A 173 -4.60 -11.93 11.64
C GLU A 173 -4.95 -10.46 11.37
N THR A 174 -6.21 -10.20 11.04
CA THR A 174 -6.77 -8.83 11.03
C THR A 174 -6.93 -8.36 12.47
N THR A 175 -6.50 -7.13 12.76
CA THR A 175 -6.53 -6.56 14.11
C THR A 175 -7.19 -5.18 14.15
N GLN A 176 -7.54 -4.72 15.35
CA GLN A 176 -8.04 -3.36 15.60
C GLN A 176 -7.18 -2.61 16.64
N GLU A 177 -5.94 -3.07 16.82
CA GLU A 177 -4.99 -2.49 17.77
C GLU A 177 -4.49 -1.12 17.29
N THR A 178 -3.99 -0.31 18.22
CA THR A 178 -3.32 0.96 17.94
C THR A 178 -1.91 0.97 18.50
N VAL A 179 -1.08 1.85 17.94
CA VAL A 179 0.24 2.19 18.48
C VAL A 179 0.26 3.71 18.73
N PRO A 180 0.38 4.16 19.99
CA PRO A 180 0.44 3.37 21.21
C PRO A 180 -0.89 2.66 21.53
N GLY A 181 -0.83 1.53 22.22
CA GLY A 181 -1.99 0.75 22.66
C GLY A 181 -1.63 -0.37 23.65
N PRO A 182 -2.61 -1.11 24.20
CA PRO A 182 -2.37 -2.11 25.24
C PRO A 182 -1.43 -3.26 24.80
N ARG A 183 -1.57 -3.72 23.55
CA ARG A 183 -0.72 -4.77 22.98
C ARG A 183 0.65 -4.24 22.53
N PHE A 184 0.68 -3.01 22.01
CA PHE A 184 1.86 -2.37 21.45
C PHE A 184 2.04 -0.98 22.06
N PRO A 185 2.81 -0.86 23.17
CA PRO A 185 2.95 0.41 23.87
C PRO A 185 3.63 1.50 23.03
N ASP A 186 4.48 1.12 22.07
CA ASP A 186 5.14 2.01 21.14
C ASP A 186 5.52 1.29 19.82
N ARG A 187 6.05 2.05 18.85
CA ARG A 187 6.50 1.51 17.55
C ARG A 187 7.64 0.49 17.71
N PRO A 188 8.68 0.74 18.54
CA PRO A 188 9.70 -0.28 18.82
C PRO A 188 9.15 -1.61 19.32
N ALA A 189 8.16 -1.62 20.22
CA ALA A 189 7.54 -2.83 20.73
C ALA A 189 6.77 -3.59 19.65
N LEU A 190 6.07 -2.88 18.75
CA LEU A 190 5.46 -3.50 17.56
C LEU A 190 6.54 -4.14 16.68
N VAL A 191 7.62 -3.43 16.37
CA VAL A 191 8.69 -3.93 15.50
C VAL A 191 9.39 -5.15 16.12
N ALA A 192 9.64 -5.14 17.43
CA ALA A 192 10.25 -6.27 18.13
C ALA A 192 9.38 -7.55 18.10
N SER A 193 8.09 -7.41 17.82
CA SER A 193 7.16 -8.55 17.66
C SER A 193 7.11 -9.11 16.24
N TRP A 194 7.80 -8.48 15.27
CA TRP A 194 7.98 -9.06 13.94
C TRP A 194 8.93 -10.24 14.05
N SER A 195 8.50 -11.41 13.57
CA SER A 195 9.29 -12.63 13.70
C SER A 195 10.64 -12.48 13.01
N ASP A 196 11.72 -12.54 13.78
CA ASP A 196 13.09 -12.62 13.29
C ASP A 196 13.34 -13.93 12.53
N PRO A 197 14.31 -13.95 11.60
CA PRO A 197 14.43 -15.00 10.59
C PRO A 197 14.93 -16.31 11.20
N GLY A 198 14.05 -17.30 11.23
CA GLY A 198 14.40 -18.70 11.51
C GLY A 198 13.43 -19.64 10.80
N GLY A 199 13.73 -19.98 9.55
CA GLY A 199 12.97 -20.87 8.68
C GLY A 199 13.33 -20.67 7.21
#